data_AF-R6CCI9-F1
#
_entry.id   AF-R6CCI9-F1
#
_cell.length_a   1.000
_cell.length_b   1.000
_cell.length_c   1.000
_cell.angle_alpha   90.00
_cell.angle_beta   90.00
_cell.angle_gamma   90.00
#
_symmetry.space_group_name_H-M   'P 1'
#
loop_
_entity.id
_entity.type
_entity.pdbx_description
1 polymer ?
#
loop_
_entity_poly.entity_id
_entity_poly.type
_entity_poly.pdbx_seq_one_letter_code
_entity_poly.pdbx_strand_id
1 'polypeptide(L)'
;MYISVCSARGVPAKLFGRSFARVMTGSMSPSISEGDYIIIKSGDLNELKKGDIITFYSEDPAIYGKLNTHRIIGVAEDGSYITKGDANAEADPVTVKRSKIIGKYAGKSRFLRWVNSFASGKKLIMIAAVIPMLGIAIYEAATIGRITRESREERERAAAEEREKLLREAIDEEKRKLYEAENHENENADTNSEEAGD
;
A
#
# COMPACT_ATOMS: atom_id res chain seq x y z
N MET A 1 34.03 -14.01 -0.03
CA MET A 1 33.79 -12.60 -0.40
C MET A 1 32.52 -12.10 0.31
N TYR A 2 32.45 -10.83 0.68
CA TYR A 2 31.74 -10.28 1.84
C TYR A 2 30.22 -10.13 1.75
N ILE A 3 29.48 -10.69 2.71
CA ILE A 3 28.09 -10.31 3.00
C ILE A 3 28.12 -9.23 4.09
N SER A 4 27.68 -8.01 3.77
CA SER A 4 27.41 -6.99 4.79
C SER A 4 25.91 -6.82 4.94
N VAL A 5 25.39 -7.22 6.11
CA VAL A 5 24.09 -6.77 6.57
C VAL A 5 24.31 -5.51 7.38
N CYS A 6 24.21 -4.35 6.73
CA CYS A 6 24.21 -3.09 7.45
C CYS A 6 22.82 -2.85 8.07
N SER A 7 22.59 -3.35 9.29
CA SER A 7 22.22 -2.37 10.33
C SER A 7 23.46 -1.52 10.57
N ALA A 8 23.35 -0.23 10.92
CA ALA A 8 24.43 0.75 10.96
C ALA A 8 25.72 0.38 11.76
N ARG A 9 25.81 -0.84 12.31
CA ARG A 9 26.92 -1.40 13.10
C ARG A 9 27.37 -2.82 12.69
N GLY A 10 27.03 -3.32 11.49
CA GLY A 10 27.55 -4.62 11.01
C GLY A 10 26.96 -5.87 11.69
N VAL A 11 25.79 -5.73 12.32
CA VAL A 11 25.03 -6.83 12.94
C VAL A 11 23.77 -7.08 12.13
N PRO A 12 23.42 -8.33 11.79
CA PRO A 12 22.17 -8.60 11.08
C PRO A 12 20.96 -8.17 11.91
N ALA A 13 20.03 -7.45 11.28
CA ALA A 13 18.81 -6.99 11.93
C ALA A 13 17.98 -8.22 12.36
N LYS A 14 17.92 -8.46 13.67
CA LYS A 14 17.13 -9.53 14.28
C LYS A 14 15.71 -9.01 14.51
N LEU A 15 14.74 -9.60 13.82
CA LEU A 15 13.32 -9.38 14.06
C LEU A 15 12.69 -10.75 14.32
N PHE A 16 12.12 -10.96 15.51
CA PHE A 16 11.40 -12.20 15.87
C PHE A 16 12.19 -13.50 15.60
N GLY A 17 13.47 -13.57 15.98
CA GLY A 17 14.31 -14.76 15.77
C GLY A 17 14.73 -15.00 14.31
N ARG A 18 14.44 -14.06 13.42
CA ARG A 18 14.86 -14.08 12.01
C ARG A 18 15.81 -12.92 11.75
N SER A 19 16.85 -13.20 11.00
CA SER A 19 17.83 -12.23 10.53
C SER A 19 17.62 -12.03 9.02
N PHE A 20 17.85 -10.82 8.53
CA PHE A 20 17.75 -10.51 7.10
C PHE A 20 19.11 -10.11 6.58
N ALA A 21 19.49 -10.57 5.38
CA ALA A 21 20.75 -10.20 4.75
C ALA A 21 20.57 -9.87 3.28
N ARG A 22 21.37 -8.94 2.75
CA ARG A 22 21.43 -8.70 1.30
C ARG A 22 22.66 -9.40 0.74
N VAL A 23 22.46 -10.14 -0.34
CA VAL A 23 23.50 -10.92 -1.03
C VAL A 23 24.30 -9.97 -1.91
N MET A 24 25.61 -9.91 -1.69
CA MET A 24 26.50 -8.97 -2.36
C MET A 24 27.26 -9.58 -3.52
N THR A 25 27.29 -10.91 -3.63
CA THR A 25 28.08 -11.63 -4.64
C THR A 25 27.31 -12.80 -5.20
N GLY A 26 27.72 -13.26 -6.39
CA GLY A 26 27.15 -14.43 -7.05
C GLY A 26 27.68 -15.79 -6.58
N SER A 27 28.35 -15.92 -5.42
CA SER A 27 28.96 -17.21 -5.02
C SER A 27 27.94 -18.32 -4.77
N MET A 28 26.69 -17.96 -4.49
CA MET A 28 25.57 -18.88 -4.32
C MET A 28 24.67 -19.00 -5.56
N SER A 29 25.12 -18.49 -6.71
CA SER A 29 24.40 -18.64 -7.98
C SER A 29 24.42 -20.09 -8.45
N PRO A 30 23.32 -20.65 -9.02
CA PRO A 30 22.05 -20.00 -9.34
C PRO A 30 21.02 -19.98 -8.18
N SER A 31 21.27 -20.69 -7.08
CA SER A 31 20.30 -20.82 -5.98
C SER A 31 19.91 -19.46 -5.38
N ILE A 32 20.90 -18.61 -5.13
CA ILE A 32 20.75 -17.28 -4.56
C ILE A 32 21.53 -16.30 -5.43
N SER A 33 20.83 -15.31 -5.98
CA SER A 33 21.41 -14.36 -6.91
C SER A 33 21.97 -13.14 -6.17
N GLU A 34 22.96 -12.51 -6.78
CA GLU A 34 23.45 -11.22 -6.29
C GLU A 34 22.31 -10.18 -6.22
N GLY A 35 22.30 -9.39 -5.15
CA GLY A 35 21.25 -8.41 -4.88
C GLY A 35 20.00 -8.96 -4.22
N ASP A 36 19.85 -10.29 -4.11
CA ASP A 36 18.73 -10.89 -3.38
C ASP A 36 18.79 -10.54 -1.89
N TYR A 37 17.62 -10.42 -1.28
CA TYR A 37 17.49 -10.39 0.18
C TYR A 37 17.13 -11.78 0.68
N ILE A 38 17.87 -12.27 1.66
CA ILE A 38 17.68 -13.60 2.24
C ILE A 38 17.23 -13.49 3.69
N ILE A 39 16.46 -14.50 4.11
CA ILE A 39 15.97 -14.67 5.47
C ILE A 39 16.78 -15.79 6.10
N ILE A 40 17.35 -15.51 7.27
CA ILE A 40 18.17 -16.42 8.04
C ILE A 40 17.40 -16.72 9.33
N LYS A 41 17.08 -17.99 9.58
CA LYS A 41 16.44 -18.43 10.81
C LYS A 41 17.53 -18.69 11.86
N SER A 42 17.57 -17.86 12.90
CA SER A 42 18.39 -18.10 14.08
C SER A 42 17.62 -19.08 14.98
N GLY A 43 18.19 -20.23 15.30
CA GLY A 43 17.47 -21.29 16.02
C GLY A 43 18.33 -22.52 16.21
N ASP A 44 17.68 -23.66 16.51
CA ASP A 44 18.39 -24.89 16.82
C ASP A 44 19.26 -25.36 15.64
N LEU A 45 20.58 -25.27 15.84
CA LEU A 45 21.61 -25.71 14.89
C LEU A 45 21.91 -27.22 15.04
N ASN A 46 21.16 -27.95 15.86
CA ASN A 46 21.35 -29.39 16.08
C ASN A 46 21.04 -30.23 14.82
N GLU A 47 20.27 -29.69 13.88
CA GLU A 47 19.81 -30.41 12.69
C GLU A 47 20.52 -29.99 11.39
N LEU A 48 21.68 -29.32 11.49
CA LEU A 48 22.43 -28.94 10.29
C LEU A 48 22.98 -30.18 9.59
N LYS A 49 22.62 -30.34 8.32
CA LYS A 49 23.03 -31.48 7.51
C LYS A 49 23.61 -31.05 6.17
N LYS A 50 24.29 -31.98 5.51
CA LYS A 50 24.76 -31.80 4.12
C LYS A 50 23.59 -31.34 3.24
N GLY A 51 23.84 -30.30 2.44
CA GLY A 51 22.86 -29.66 1.58
C GLY A 51 22.25 -28.39 2.16
N ASP A 52 22.33 -28.17 3.48
CA ASP A 52 21.82 -26.95 4.10
C ASP A 52 22.69 -25.74 3.76
N ILE A 53 22.05 -24.59 3.58
CA ILE A 53 22.73 -23.30 3.38
C ILE A 53 22.75 -22.58 4.72
N ILE A 54 23.94 -22.21 5.18
CA ILE A 54 24.15 -21.56 6.47
C ILE A 54 24.82 -20.21 6.31
N THR A 55 24.53 -19.29 7.21
CA THR A 55 25.26 -18.03 7.35
C THR A 55 26.13 -18.08 8.60
N PHE A 56 27.41 -17.74 8.47
CA PHE A 56 28.40 -17.82 9.54
C PHE A 56 29.42 -16.67 9.45
N TYR A 57 30.13 -16.43 10.55
CA TYR A 57 31.31 -15.57 10.56
C TYR A 57 32.51 -16.32 10.02
N SER A 58 33.12 -15.81 8.94
CA SER A 58 34.26 -16.48 8.33
C SER A 58 35.53 -16.34 9.16
N GLU A 59 36.28 -17.43 9.27
CA GLU A 59 37.64 -17.46 9.83
C GLU A 59 38.73 -17.48 8.74
N ASP A 60 38.34 -17.47 7.47
CA ASP A 60 39.26 -17.29 6.33
C ASP A 60 39.96 -15.92 6.43
N PRO A 61 41.31 -15.85 6.38
CA PRO A 61 42.06 -14.59 6.43
C PRO A 61 41.59 -13.53 5.42
N ALA A 62 41.15 -13.94 4.22
CA ALA A 62 40.67 -13.00 3.20
C ALA A 62 39.38 -12.28 3.62
N ILE A 63 38.55 -12.94 4.44
CA ILE A 63 37.24 -12.44 4.84
C ILE A 63 36.95 -12.54 6.34
N TYR A 64 37.99 -12.49 7.16
CA TYR A 64 37.92 -12.75 8.60
C TYR A 64 36.90 -11.84 9.30
N GLY A 65 36.06 -12.45 10.13
CA GLY A 65 35.05 -11.77 10.96
C GLY A 65 33.85 -11.22 10.20
N LYS A 66 33.76 -11.41 8.88
CA LYS A 66 32.61 -10.97 8.07
C LYS A 66 31.71 -12.14 7.73
N LEU A 67 30.46 -11.82 7.37
CA LEU A 67 29.44 -12.83 7.11
C LEU A 67 29.69 -13.50 5.78
N ASN A 68 29.55 -14.82 5.79
CA ASN A 68 29.56 -15.65 4.60
C ASN A 68 28.36 -16.60 4.61
N THR A 69 27.78 -16.88 3.45
CA THR A 69 26.62 -17.77 3.31
C THR A 69 26.92 -18.79 2.23
N HIS A 70 27.15 -20.03 2.63
CA HIS A 70 27.52 -21.13 1.73
C HIS A 70 26.77 -22.41 2.10
N ARG A 71 26.80 -23.40 1.20
CA ARG A 71 26.16 -24.70 1.39
C ARG A 71 27.10 -25.67 2.08
N ILE A 72 26.59 -26.41 3.04
CA ILE A 72 27.29 -27.52 3.68
C ILE A 72 27.41 -28.66 2.67
N ILE A 73 28.65 -29.04 2.33
CA ILE A 73 28.94 -30.17 1.45
C ILE A 73 29.44 -31.40 2.22
N GLY A 74 29.82 -31.22 3.49
CA GLY A 74 30.28 -32.30 4.36
C GLY A 74 30.41 -31.85 5.81
N VAL A 75 30.63 -32.83 6.69
CA VAL A 75 30.96 -32.64 8.10
C VAL A 75 32.32 -33.31 8.30
N ALA A 76 33.27 -32.57 8.86
CA ALA A 76 34.59 -33.08 9.19
C ALA A 76 34.56 -33.91 10.49
N GLU A 77 35.62 -34.67 10.75
CA GLU A 77 35.70 -35.57 11.92
C GLU A 77 35.58 -34.84 13.26
N ASP A 78 36.01 -33.58 13.33
CA ASP A 78 35.91 -32.72 14.52
C ASP A 78 34.51 -32.10 14.71
N GLY A 79 33.55 -32.44 13.85
CA GLY A 79 32.19 -31.91 13.85
C GLY A 79 32.07 -30.50 13.24
N SER A 80 33.14 -29.97 12.64
CA SER A 80 33.07 -28.74 11.84
C SER A 80 32.43 -28.99 10.48
N TYR A 81 31.87 -27.94 9.88
CA TYR A 81 31.17 -28.05 8.60
C TYR A 81 32.07 -27.62 7.45
N ILE A 82 32.13 -28.45 6.41
CA ILE A 82 32.79 -28.09 5.16
C ILE A 82 31.75 -27.38 4.30
N THR A 83 32.01 -26.12 3.98
CA THR A 83 31.11 -25.28 3.20
C THR A 83 31.67 -24.98 1.82
N LYS A 84 30.77 -24.66 0.88
CA LYS A 84 31.10 -24.28 -0.48
C LYS A 84 30.02 -23.37 -1.06
N GLY A 85 30.42 -22.33 -1.79
CA GLY A 85 29.52 -21.55 -2.63
C GLY A 85 29.04 -22.37 -3.82
N ASP A 86 27.74 -22.33 -4.12
CA ASP A 86 27.14 -23.11 -5.23
C ASP A 86 27.81 -22.83 -6.59
N ALA A 87 28.29 -21.60 -6.80
CA ALA A 87 28.99 -21.19 -8.03
C ALA A 87 30.50 -21.46 -7.99
N ASN A 88 31.06 -21.79 -6.82
CA ASN A 88 32.50 -22.00 -6.68
C ASN A 88 32.89 -23.38 -7.22
N ALA A 89 34.11 -23.53 -7.72
CA ALA A 89 34.63 -24.85 -8.13
C ALA A 89 35.08 -25.68 -6.93
N GLU A 90 35.74 -25.05 -5.97
CA GLU A 90 36.35 -25.69 -4.81
C GLU A 90 35.57 -25.41 -3.52
N ALA A 91 35.86 -26.21 -2.48
CA ALA A 91 35.35 -25.98 -1.14
C ALA A 91 36.04 -24.76 -0.50
N ASP A 92 35.40 -24.21 0.53
CA ASP A 92 36.02 -23.14 1.30
C ASP A 92 37.28 -23.67 2.02
N PRO A 93 38.36 -22.87 2.10
CA PRO A 93 39.65 -23.32 2.64
C PRO A 93 39.62 -23.57 4.15
N VAL A 94 38.64 -23.01 4.87
CA VAL A 94 38.50 -23.10 6.31
C VAL A 94 37.15 -23.72 6.64
N THR A 95 37.15 -24.77 7.49
CA THR A 95 35.92 -25.37 7.97
C THR A 95 35.22 -24.49 9.00
N VAL A 96 33.90 -24.61 9.08
CA VAL A 96 33.07 -23.74 9.89
C VAL A 96 32.74 -24.41 11.21
N LYS A 97 33.23 -23.84 12.31
CA LYS A 97 32.84 -24.26 13.66
C LYS A 97 31.41 -23.85 13.95
N ARG A 98 30.69 -24.71 14.68
CA ARG A 98 29.29 -24.48 15.06
C ARG A 98 29.07 -23.16 15.81
N SER A 99 30.03 -22.73 16.62
CA SER A 99 29.98 -21.46 17.37
C SER A 99 29.98 -20.21 16.49
N LYS A 100 30.40 -20.32 15.22
CA LYS A 100 30.43 -19.20 14.26
C LYS A 100 29.17 -19.10 13.41
N ILE A 101 28.28 -20.09 13.50
CA ILE A 101 27.06 -20.15 12.70
C ILE A 101 25.99 -19.26 13.33
N ILE A 102 25.39 -18.41 12.50
CA ILE A 102 24.36 -17.46 12.91
C ILE A 102 22.96 -18.04 12.70
N GLY A 103 22.80 -18.86 11.66
CA GLY A 103 21.54 -19.49 11.34
C GLY A 103 21.52 -20.14 9.96
N LYS A 104 20.39 -20.78 9.68
CA LYS A 104 20.11 -21.47 8.43
C LYS A 104 19.30 -20.59 7.50
N TYR A 105 19.61 -20.64 6.21
CA TYR A 105 18.83 -19.99 5.17
C TYR A 105 17.39 -20.54 5.16
N ALA A 106 16.41 -19.64 5.19
CA ALA A 106 14.99 -19.96 5.23
C ALA A 106 14.24 -19.53 3.95
N GLY A 107 14.83 -18.69 3.10
CA GLY A 107 14.21 -18.24 1.85
C GLY A 107 14.62 -16.84 1.41
N LYS A 108 14.10 -16.39 0.27
CA LYS A 108 14.28 -15.04 -0.27
C LYS A 108 13.16 -14.11 0.20
N SER A 109 13.51 -12.90 0.63
CA SER A 109 12.54 -11.85 0.96
C SER A 109 12.23 -10.99 -0.26
N ARG A 110 11.09 -11.29 -0.91
CA ARG A 110 10.58 -10.46 -2.02
C ARG A 110 10.16 -9.07 -1.56
N PHE A 111 9.67 -8.95 -0.33
CA PHE A 111 9.25 -7.69 0.27
C PHE A 111 10.42 -6.70 0.39
N LEU A 112 11.57 -7.12 0.96
CA LEU A 112 12.74 -6.26 1.08
C LEU A 112 13.30 -5.83 -0.28
N ARG A 113 13.26 -6.71 -1.27
CA ARG A 113 13.63 -6.38 -2.65
C ARG A 113 12.69 -5.32 -3.24
N TRP A 114 11.38 -5.45 -3.00
CA TRP A 114 10.37 -4.47 -3.43
C TRP A 114 10.54 -3.12 -2.73
N VAL A 115 10.74 -3.09 -1.41
CA VAL A 115 11.03 -1.85 -0.65
C VAL A 115 12.30 -1.18 -1.18
N ASN A 116 13.37 -1.95 -1.41
CA ASN A 116 14.61 -1.42 -1.99
C ASN A 116 14.41 -0.87 -3.41
N SER A 117 13.39 -1.31 -4.15
CA SER A 117 13.08 -0.76 -5.48
C SER A 117 12.63 0.70 -5.45
N PHE A 118 12.17 1.16 -4.27
CA PHE A 118 11.84 2.56 -4.00
C PHE A 118 13.00 3.34 -3.37
N ALA A 119 14.07 2.67 -2.95
CA ALA A 119 15.21 3.32 -2.31
C ALA A 119 16.07 4.16 -3.28
N SER A 120 15.74 4.20 -4.58
CA SER A 120 16.38 5.15 -5.48
C SER A 120 15.92 6.56 -5.12
N GLY A 121 16.86 7.44 -4.76
CA GLY A 121 16.56 8.82 -4.32
C GLY A 121 15.66 9.58 -5.31
N LYS A 122 15.82 9.33 -6.62
CA LYS A 122 14.95 9.88 -7.67
C LYS A 122 13.47 9.50 -7.49
N LYS A 123 13.16 8.26 -7.12
CA LYS A 123 11.77 7.81 -6.89
C LYS A 123 11.20 8.35 -5.59
N LEU A 124 12.02 8.46 -4.53
CA LEU A 124 11.59 9.07 -3.26
C LEU A 124 11.24 10.54 -3.43
N ILE A 125 12.06 11.30 -4.17
CA ILE A 125 11.79 12.71 -4.49
C ILE A 125 10.49 12.85 -5.29
N MET A 126 10.27 11.97 -6.29
CA MET A 126 9.03 11.94 -7.05
C MET A 126 7.81 11.67 -6.16
N ILE A 127 7.87 10.69 -5.26
CA ILE A 127 6.77 10.40 -4.31
C ILE A 127 6.52 11.58 -3.38
N ALA A 128 7.58 12.17 -2.83
CA ALA A 128 7.50 13.33 -1.95
C ALA A 128 6.93 14.58 -2.64
N ALA A 129 7.10 14.71 -3.96
CA ALA A 129 6.51 15.80 -4.74
C ALA A 129 5.05 15.52 -5.12
N VAL A 130 4.71 14.27 -5.49
CA VAL A 130 3.37 13.92 -5.98
C VAL A 130 2.34 13.84 -4.86
N ILE A 131 2.70 13.31 -3.67
CA ILE A 131 1.77 13.18 -2.54
C ILE A 131 1.16 14.53 -2.10
N PRO A 132 1.92 15.60 -1.83
CA PRO A 132 1.34 16.88 -1.43
C PRO A 132 0.50 17.50 -2.55
N MET A 133 0.94 17.37 -3.81
CA MET A 133 0.18 17.87 -4.97
C MET A 133 -1.17 17.16 -5.09
N LEU A 134 -1.20 15.83 -4.92
CA LEU A 134 -2.44 15.06 -4.94
C LEU A 134 -3.34 15.40 -3.73
N GLY A 135 -2.74 15.64 -2.56
CA GLY A 135 -3.45 16.08 -1.36
C GLY A 135 -4.16 17.42 -1.56
N ILE A 136 -3.47 18.40 -2.16
CA ILE A 136 -4.05 19.71 -2.50
C ILE A 136 -5.16 19.54 -3.53
N ALA A 137 -4.93 18.76 -4.60
CA ALA A 137 -5.94 18.54 -5.64
C ALA A 137 -7.22 17.87 -5.08
N ILE A 138 -7.09 16.90 -4.18
CA ILE A 138 -8.23 16.26 -3.51
C ILE A 138 -8.93 17.27 -2.59
N TYR A 139 -8.18 18.07 -1.84
CA TYR A 139 -8.74 19.10 -0.97
C TYR A 139 -9.54 20.15 -1.77
N GLU A 140 -8.99 20.63 -2.88
CA GLU A 140 -9.67 21.58 -3.77
C GLU A 140 -10.92 20.97 -4.41
N ALA A 141 -10.83 19.74 -4.93
CA ALA A 141 -11.98 19.03 -5.51
C ALA A 141 -13.09 18.81 -4.48
N ALA A 142 -12.75 18.43 -3.24
CA ALA A 142 -13.71 18.28 -2.15
C ALA A 142 -14.35 19.63 -1.77
N THR A 143 -13.56 20.71 -1.76
CA THR A 143 -14.04 22.06 -1.44
C THR A 143 -15.00 22.57 -2.52
N ILE A 144 -14.64 22.45 -3.80
CA ILE A 144 -15.50 22.83 -4.93
C ILE A 144 -16.79 22.02 -4.93
N GLY A 145 -16.70 20.72 -4.64
CA GLY A 145 -17.88 19.85 -4.53
C GLY A 145 -18.85 20.30 -3.44
N ARG A 146 -18.35 20.75 -2.28
CA ARG A 146 -19.18 21.28 -1.19
C ARG A 146 -19.87 22.59 -1.57
N ILE A 147 -19.13 23.54 -2.14
CA ILE A 147 -19.67 24.85 -2.57
C ILE A 147 -20.71 24.70 -3.68
N THR A 148 -20.45 23.80 -4.64
CA THR A 148 -21.37 23.55 -5.76
C THR A 148 -22.67 22.90 -5.27
N ARG A 149 -22.59 22.05 -4.24
CA ARG A 149 -23.77 21.44 -3.63
C ARG A 149 -24.61 22.47 -2.87
N GLU A 150 -23.99 23.32 -2.06
CA GLU A 150 -24.69 24.38 -1.32
C GLU A 150 -25.40 25.36 -2.28
N SER A 151 -24.70 25.85 -3.31
CA SER A 151 -25.29 26.75 -4.29
C SER A 151 -26.41 26.11 -5.12
N ARG A 152 -26.35 24.80 -5.36
CA ARG A 152 -27.43 24.07 -6.02
C ARG A 152 -28.66 23.97 -5.11
N GLU A 153 -28.47 23.65 -3.84
CA GLU A 153 -29.57 23.56 -2.86
C GLU A 153 -30.26 24.94 -2.68
N GLU A 154 -29.50 26.04 -2.67
CA GLU A 154 -30.06 27.39 -2.64
C GLU A 154 -30.88 27.72 -3.90
N ARG A 155 -30.38 27.39 -5.09
CA ARG A 155 -31.10 27.59 -6.35
C ARG A 155 -32.39 26.77 -6.43
N GLU A 156 -32.35 25.52 -5.96
CA GLU A 156 -33.53 24.65 -5.92
C GLU A 156 -34.59 25.19 -4.95
N ARG A 157 -34.18 25.73 -3.79
CA ARG A 157 -35.11 26.40 -2.85
C ARG A 157 -35.71 27.67 -3.45
N ALA A 158 -34.88 28.54 -4.04
CA ALA A 158 -35.35 29.76 -4.68
C ALA A 158 -36.34 29.45 -5.82
N ALA A 159 -36.05 28.44 -6.65
CA ALA A 159 -36.95 28.00 -7.71
C ALA A 159 -38.25 27.37 -7.16
N ALA A 160 -38.19 26.65 -6.04
CA ALA A 160 -39.38 26.10 -5.39
C ALA A 160 -40.27 27.21 -4.81
N GLU A 161 -39.68 28.22 -4.17
CA GLU A 161 -40.41 29.39 -3.64
C GLU A 161 -41.05 30.21 -4.76
N GLU A 162 -40.32 30.45 -5.87
CA GLU A 162 -40.86 31.14 -7.04
C GLU A 162 -42.02 30.36 -7.66
N ARG A 163 -41.87 29.04 -7.82
CA ARG A 163 -42.93 28.17 -8.31
C ARG A 163 -44.16 28.18 -7.39
N GLU A 164 -43.97 28.18 -6.08
CA GLU A 164 -45.09 28.25 -5.13
C GLU A 164 -45.85 29.57 -5.24
N LYS A 165 -45.14 30.69 -5.39
CA LYS A 165 -45.76 32.01 -5.61
C LYS A 165 -46.59 32.04 -6.89
N LEU A 166 -46.03 31.58 -8.01
CA LEU A 166 -46.75 31.52 -9.28
C LEU A 166 -47.97 30.60 -9.22
N LEU A 167 -47.87 29.46 -8.54
CA LEU A 167 -49.02 28.57 -8.33
C LEU A 167 -50.11 29.22 -7.48
N ARG A 168 -49.75 29.94 -6.40
CA ARG A 168 -50.71 30.68 -5.58
C ARG A 168 -51.41 31.77 -6.39
N GLU A 169 -50.66 32.55 -7.17
CA GLU A 169 -51.21 33.59 -8.04
C GLU A 169 -52.16 33.00 -9.09
N ALA A 170 -51.79 31.90 -9.74
CA ALA A 170 -52.65 31.22 -10.72
C ALA A 170 -53.95 30.68 -10.08
N ILE A 171 -53.86 30.08 -8.89
CA ILE A 171 -55.04 29.59 -8.15
C ILE A 171 -55.97 30.75 -7.77
N ASP A 172 -55.41 31.88 -7.31
CA ASP A 172 -56.20 33.05 -6.92
C ASP A 172 -56.84 33.73 -8.14
N GLU A 173 -56.18 33.73 -9.30
CA GLU A 173 -56.77 34.18 -10.57
C GLU A 173 -57.92 33.26 -11.01
N GLU A 174 -57.73 31.94 -10.94
CA GLU A 174 -58.75 30.96 -11.31
C GLU A 174 -59.98 31.04 -10.40
N LYS A 175 -59.77 31.14 -9.08
CA LYS A 175 -60.86 31.35 -8.11
C LYS A 175 -61.68 32.59 -8.44
N ARG A 176 -61.04 33.70 -8.79
CA ARG A 176 -61.72 34.96 -9.13
C ARG A 176 -62.62 34.79 -10.35
N LYS A 177 -62.12 34.15 -11.41
CA LYS A 177 -62.91 33.84 -12.61
C LYS A 177 -64.11 32.95 -12.29
N LEU A 178 -63.94 31.97 -11.40
CA LEU A 178 -65.04 31.12 -10.94
C LEU A 178 -66.10 31.91 -10.16
N TYR A 179 -65.69 32.78 -9.22
CA TYR A 179 -66.64 33.65 -8.50
C TYR A 179 -67.40 34.60 -9.42
N GLU A 180 -66.73 35.19 -10.41
CA GLU A 180 -67.38 36.04 -11.41
C GLU A 180 -68.38 35.24 -12.26
N ALA A 181 -68.00 34.03 -12.71
CA ALA A 181 -68.90 33.15 -13.47
C ALA A 181 -70.11 32.70 -12.65
N GLU A 182 -69.92 32.32 -11.38
CA GLU A 182 -71.00 31.93 -10.47
C GLU A 182 -71.96 33.10 -10.19
N ASN A 183 -71.44 34.31 -9.96
CA ASN A 183 -72.26 35.50 -9.80
C ASN A 183 -73.07 35.81 -11.07
N HIS A 184 -72.45 35.72 -12.26
CA HIS A 184 -73.15 35.90 -13.53
C HIS A 184 -74.20 34.80 -13.79
N GLU A 185 -73.96 33.55 -13.40
CA GLU A 185 -74.97 32.48 -13.49
C GLU A 185 -76.15 32.74 -12.55
N ASN A 186 -75.89 33.15 -11.31
CA ASN A 186 -76.94 33.46 -10.34
C ASN A 186 -77.77 34.68 -10.77
N GLU A 187 -77.14 35.74 -11.27
CA GLU A 187 -77.82 36.94 -11.78
C GLU A 187 -78.71 36.62 -13.00
N ASN A 188 -78.26 35.75 -13.91
CA ASN A 188 -79.07 35.27 -15.03
C ASN A 188 -80.21 34.32 -14.60
N ALA A 189 -80.00 33.49 -13.57
CA ALA A 189 -81.02 32.60 -13.02
C ALA A 189 -82.14 33.38 -12.33
N ASP A 190 -81.80 34.44 -11.58
CA ASP A 190 -82.78 35.34 -10.95
C ASP A 190 -83.60 36.08 -12.03
N THR A 191 -82.96 36.59 -13.08
CA THR A 191 -83.64 37.29 -14.20
C THR A 191 -84.61 36.36 -14.97
N ASN A 192 -84.21 35.11 -15.24
CA ASN A 192 -85.09 34.12 -15.90
C ASN A 192 -86.24 33.64 -14.99
N SER A 193 -86.07 33.68 -13.67
CA SER A 193 -87.13 33.32 -12.72
C SER A 193 -88.19 34.41 -12.56
N GLU A 194 -87.82 35.68 -12.79
CA GLU A 194 -88.75 36.82 -12.84
C GLU A 194 -89.54 36.86 -14.16
N GLU A 195 -88.95 36.48 -15.31
CA GLU A 195 -89.65 36.43 -16.60
C GLU A 195 -90.59 35.21 -16.77
N ALA A 196 -90.39 34.12 -16.01
CA ALA A 196 -91.25 32.93 -16.07
C ALA A 196 -92.47 33.01 -15.11
N GLY A 197 -92.63 34.11 -14.39
CA GLY A 197 -93.64 34.31 -13.34
C GLY A 197 -94.84 35.20 -13.70
N ASP A 198 -94.97 35.66 -14.96
CA ASP A 198 -96.11 36.46 -15.47
C ASP A 198 -96.88 35.73 -16.59
#